data_AF-A0A2V9MLW5-F1
#
_entry.id   AF-A0A2V9MLW5-F1
#
_cell.length_a   1.000
_cell.length_b   1.000
_cell.length_c   1.000
_cell.angle_alpha   90.00
_cell.angle_beta   90.00
_cell.angle_gamma   90.00
#
_symmetry.space_group_name_H-M   'P 1'
#
loop_
_entity.id
_entity.type
_entity.pdbx_description
1 polymer ?
#
loop_
_entity_poly.entity_id
_entity_poly.type
_entity_poly.pdbx_seq_one_letter_code
_entity_poly.pdbx_strand_id
1 'polypeptide(L)'
;MNFSGGVNFDLDVLTSDSVTAATLSSLVKMGVLYKKMSASSVEKAALEDVSVNSDSSKLQMHFKADDKQFQSLIHTSLFAAVSR
;
A
#
# COMPACT_ATOMS: atom_id res chain seq x y z
N MET A 1 20.90 2.78 -2.35
CA MET A 1 19.98 1.99 -1.50
C MET A 1 20.08 0.55 -1.95
N ASN A 2 20.23 -0.41 -1.03
CA ASN A 2 20.32 -1.85 -1.35
C ASN A 2 19.01 -2.51 -0.91
N PHE A 3 18.25 -3.06 -1.88
CA PHE A 3 16.97 -3.72 -1.66
C PHE A 3 17.07 -5.24 -1.88
N SER A 4 18.25 -5.83 -1.69
CA SER A 4 18.51 -7.26 -1.93
C SER A 4 17.61 -8.23 -1.13
N GLY A 5 16.70 -7.74 -0.28
CA GLY A 5 15.66 -8.50 0.42
C GLY A 5 14.22 -8.03 0.13
N GLY A 6 14.01 -7.16 -0.87
CA GLY A 6 12.75 -6.50 -1.14
C GLY A 6 12.42 -5.38 -0.15
N VAL A 7 11.14 -5.04 -0.06
CA VAL A 7 10.59 -4.05 0.88
C VAL A 7 9.40 -4.66 1.60
N ASN A 8 9.37 -4.45 2.92
CA ASN A 8 8.19 -4.67 3.74
C ASN A 8 7.85 -3.36 4.44
N PHE A 9 6.61 -2.91 4.30
CA PHE A 9 6.11 -1.68 4.88
C PHE A 9 4.82 -1.96 5.64
N ASP A 10 4.86 -1.66 6.93
CA ASP A 10 3.72 -1.77 7.84
C ASP A 10 3.40 -0.38 8.38
N LEU A 11 2.13 0.05 8.25
CA LEU A 11 1.61 1.29 8.79
C LEU A 11 0.40 0.99 9.68
N ASP A 12 0.56 1.23 10.96
CA ASP A 12 -0.52 1.24 11.94
C ASP A 12 -0.87 2.68 12.29
N VAL A 13 -2.12 3.07 12.09
CA VAL A 13 -2.67 4.38 12.46
C VAL A 13 -3.67 4.19 13.59
N LEU A 14 -3.38 4.78 14.74
CA LEU A 14 -4.31 4.85 15.86
C LEU A 14 -5.41 5.87 15.54
N THR A 15 -6.66 5.43 15.63
CA THR A 15 -7.87 6.25 15.47
C THR A 15 -8.53 6.50 16.81
N SER A 16 -9.52 7.40 16.84
CA SER A 16 -10.32 7.70 18.04
C SER A 16 -11.15 6.50 18.51
N ASP A 17 -11.63 5.69 17.58
CA ASP A 17 -12.58 4.62 17.81
C ASP A 17 -12.58 3.62 16.63
N SER A 18 -13.25 2.48 16.82
CA SER A 18 -13.30 1.40 15.84
C SER A 18 -14.16 1.69 14.61
N VAL A 19 -15.17 2.57 14.73
CA VAL A 19 -15.98 2.98 13.58
C VAL A 19 -15.12 3.83 12.66
N THR A 20 -14.38 4.79 13.21
CA THR A 20 -13.41 5.60 12.46
C THR A 20 -12.35 4.73 11.78
N ALA A 21 -11.79 3.72 12.48
CA ALA A 21 -10.85 2.77 11.88
C ALA A 21 -11.48 2.01 10.70
N ALA A 22 -12.68 1.49 10.87
CA ALA A 22 -13.40 0.76 9.83
C ALA A 22 -13.71 1.64 8.61
N THR A 23 -14.18 2.87 8.84
CA THR A 23 -14.46 3.85 7.78
C THR A 23 -13.20 4.20 7.00
N LEU A 24 -12.11 4.55 7.68
CA LEU A 24 -10.84 4.88 7.02
C LEU A 24 -10.30 3.67 6.26
N SER A 25 -10.34 2.47 6.83
CA SER A 25 -9.89 1.24 6.14
C SER A 25 -10.68 1.00 4.86
N SER A 26 -11.98 1.30 4.86
CA SER A 26 -12.84 1.16 3.68
C SER A 26 -12.50 2.18 2.59
N LEU A 27 -12.27 3.44 2.98
CA LEU A 27 -11.85 4.50 2.05
C LEU A 27 -10.48 4.20 1.44
N VAL A 28 -9.51 3.76 2.24
CA VAL A 28 -8.18 3.39 1.75
C VAL A 28 -8.26 2.18 0.82
N LYS A 29 -9.04 1.14 1.15
CA LYS A 29 -9.32 0.01 0.24
C LYS A 29 -9.88 0.49 -1.10
N MET A 30 -10.86 1.39 -1.06
CA MET A 30 -11.45 1.97 -2.28
C MET A 30 -10.42 2.76 -3.08
N GLY A 31 -9.55 3.53 -2.42
CA GLY A 31 -8.45 4.24 -3.07
C GLY A 31 -7.45 3.32 -3.76
N VAL A 32 -7.07 2.20 -3.11
CA VAL A 32 -6.20 1.16 -3.71
C VAL A 32 -6.86 0.55 -4.94
N LEU A 33 -8.14 0.17 -4.85
CA LEU A 33 -8.90 -0.38 -5.99
C LEU A 33 -8.98 0.62 -7.15
N TYR A 34 -9.30 1.88 -6.84
CA TYR A 34 -9.37 2.95 -7.84
C TYR A 34 -8.02 3.16 -8.54
N LYS A 35 -6.92 3.18 -7.79
CA LYS A 35 -5.58 3.30 -8.37
C LYS A 35 -5.23 2.09 -9.23
N LYS A 36 -5.61 0.88 -8.80
CA LYS A 36 -5.39 -0.36 -9.54
C LYS A 36 -6.07 -0.35 -10.91
N MET A 37 -7.23 0.30 -11.07
CA MET A 37 -7.94 0.34 -12.36
C MET A 37 -7.16 1.07 -13.46
N SER A 38 -6.39 2.10 -13.13
CA SER A 38 -5.61 2.91 -14.08
C SER A 38 -4.10 2.63 -14.07
N ALA A 39 -3.64 1.75 -13.19
CA ALA A 39 -2.24 1.39 -13.02
C ALA A 39 -1.68 0.56 -14.19
N SER A 40 -0.38 0.72 -14.44
CA SER A 40 0.40 -0.18 -15.31
C SER A 40 0.43 -1.60 -14.74
N SER A 41 0.82 -2.60 -15.54
CA SER A 41 0.87 -4.01 -15.09
C SER A 41 1.78 -4.22 -13.87
N VAL A 42 2.92 -3.51 -13.82
CA VAL A 42 3.87 -3.57 -12.69
C VAL A 42 3.24 -2.95 -11.44
N GLU A 43 2.63 -1.77 -11.55
CA GLU A 43 1.96 -1.11 -10.44
C GLU A 43 0.74 -1.91 -9.94
N LYS A 44 0.01 -2.57 -10.84
CA LYS A 44 -1.11 -3.46 -10.48
C LYS A 44 -0.65 -4.63 -9.62
N ALA A 45 0.45 -5.28 -10.00
CA ALA A 45 1.03 -6.35 -9.21
C ALA A 45 1.46 -5.85 -7.82
N ALA A 46 2.11 -4.69 -7.74
CA ALA A 46 2.47 -4.11 -6.45
C ALA A 46 1.24 -3.73 -5.59
N LEU A 47 0.16 -3.24 -6.20
CA LEU A 47 -1.10 -2.92 -5.50
C LEU A 47 -1.88 -4.17 -5.06
N GLU A 48 -1.59 -5.35 -5.62
CA GLU A 48 -2.12 -6.63 -5.13
C GLU A 48 -1.48 -7.08 -3.82
N ASP A 49 -0.22 -6.69 -3.61
CA ASP A 49 0.52 -6.96 -2.38
C ASP A 49 0.23 -5.93 -1.27
N VAL A 50 -0.74 -5.03 -1.48
CA VAL A 50 -1.25 -4.10 -0.46
C VAL A 50 -2.46 -4.72 0.25
N SER A 51 -2.37 -4.88 1.57
CA SER A 51 -3.52 -5.18 2.41
C SER A 51 -3.85 -4.01 3.31
N VAL A 52 -5.14 -3.82 3.57
CA VAL A 52 -5.67 -2.76 4.43
C VAL A 52 -6.68 -3.40 5.36
N ASN A 53 -6.53 -3.23 6.66
CA ASN A 53 -7.39 -3.83 7.66
C ASN A 53 -7.75 -2.80 8.73
N SER A 54 -8.76 -3.13 9.54
CA SER A 54 -8.99 -2.44 10.80
C SER A 54 -9.04 -3.47 11.92
N ASP A 55 -8.41 -3.15 13.04
CA ASP A 55 -8.42 -3.94 14.27
C ASP A 55 -8.62 -2.99 15.45
N SER A 56 -9.76 -3.13 16.15
CA SER A 56 -10.16 -2.19 17.20
C SER A 56 -10.09 -0.73 16.72
N SER A 57 -9.33 0.13 17.40
CA SER A 57 -9.06 1.52 17.02
C SER A 57 -7.82 1.69 16.13
N LYS A 58 -7.41 0.67 15.38
CA LYS A 58 -6.28 0.75 14.45
C LYS A 58 -6.73 0.56 13.01
N LEU A 59 -6.30 1.46 12.14
CA LEU A 59 -6.18 1.20 10.71
C LEU A 59 -4.80 0.58 10.46
N GLN A 60 -4.74 -0.54 9.75
CA GLN A 60 -3.50 -1.22 9.44
C GLN A 60 -3.34 -1.32 7.93
N MET A 61 -2.16 -1.00 7.42
CA MET A 61 -1.78 -1.20 6.03
C MET A 61 -0.48 -1.99 5.99
N HIS A 62 -0.45 -2.99 5.12
CA HIS A 62 0.73 -3.80 4.86
C HIS A 62 1.02 -3.76 3.36
N PHE A 63 2.29 -3.58 3.00
CA PHE A 63 2.78 -3.70 1.64
C PHE A 63 4.07 -4.53 1.65
N LYS A 64 4.17 -5.48 0.73
CA LYS A 64 5.37 -6.28 0.54
C LYS A 64 5.71 -6.37 -0.95
N ALA A 65 6.98 -6.24 -1.27
CA ALA A 65 7.48 -6.51 -2.61
C ALA A 65 8.83 -7.22 -2.51
N ASP A 66 9.04 -8.24 -3.33
CA ASP A 66 10.40 -8.79 -3.49
C ASP A 66 11.32 -7.82 -4.24
N ASP A 67 12.62 -8.12 -4.30
CA ASP A 67 13.59 -7.24 -4.96
C ASP A 67 13.23 -6.99 -6.44
N LYS A 68 12.81 -8.01 -7.19
CA LYS A 68 12.48 -7.84 -8.62
C LYS A 68 11.25 -6.97 -8.83
N GLN A 69 10.20 -7.20 -8.04
CA GLN A 69 8.99 -6.39 -8.05
C GLN A 69 9.31 -4.94 -7.67
N PHE A 70 10.10 -4.73 -6.61
CA PHE A 70 10.45 -3.40 -6.14
C PHE A 70 11.34 -2.63 -7.12
N GLN A 71 12.36 -3.26 -7.70
CA GLN A 71 13.18 -2.65 -8.76
C GLN A 71 12.32 -2.25 -9.99
N SER A 72 11.30 -3.03 -10.31
CA SER A 72 10.38 -2.66 -11.39
C SER A 72 9.50 -1.47 -10.98
N LEU A 73 9.08 -1.42 -9.71
CA LEU A 73 8.21 -0.38 -9.17
C LEU A 73 8.88 1.00 -9.09
N ILE A 74 10.17 1.08 -8.77
CA ILE A 74 10.89 2.37 -8.64
C ILE A 74 10.94 3.20 -9.94
N HIS A 75 10.72 2.56 -11.08
CA HIS A 75 10.67 3.22 -12.39
C HIS A 75 9.27 3.68 -12.79
N THR A 76 8.27 3.47 -11.94
CA THR A 76 6.86 3.75 -12.24
C THR A 76 6.40 5.10 -11.72
N SER A 77 5.23 5.55 -12.21
CA SER A 77 4.60 6.79 -11.75
C SER A 77 4.16 6.72 -10.29
N LEU A 78 3.77 5.54 -9.80
CA LEU A 78 3.34 5.33 -8.43
C LEU A 78 4.47 5.61 -7.43
N PHE A 79 5.69 5.13 -7.72
CA PHE A 79 6.85 5.41 -6.88
C PHE A 79 7.30 6.87 -7.01
N ALA A 80 7.31 7.41 -8.23
CA ALA A 80 7.67 8.81 -8.46
C ALA A 80 6.76 9.81 -7.73
N ALA A 81 5.51 9.45 -7.43
CA ALA A 81 4.57 10.31 -6.71
C ALA A 81 4.93 10.51 -5.23
N VAL A 82 5.71 9.62 -4.62
CA VAL A 82 6.08 9.67 -3.20
C VAL A 82 7.55 10.01 -2.96
N SER A 83 8.37 10.05 -4.01
CA SER A 83 9.80 10.34 -3.94
C SER A 83 10.17 11.76 -4.38
N ARG A 84 9.17 12.58 -4.74
CA ARG A 84 9.36 14.00 -5.08
C ARG A 84 9.26 14.88 -3.84
#